data_AF-A0A971LCJ5-F1
#
_entry.id   AF-A0A971LCJ5-F1
#
_cell.length_a   1.000
_cell.length_b   1.000
_cell.length_c   1.000
_cell.angle_alpha   90.00
_cell.angle_beta   90.00
_cell.angle_gamma   90.00
#
_symmetry.space_group_name_H-M   'P 1'
#
loop_
_entity.id
_entity.type
_entity.pdbx_description
1 polymer ?
#
loop_
_entity_poly.entity_id
_entity_poly.type
_entity_poly.pdbx_seq_one_letter_code
_entity_poly.pdbx_strand_id
1 'polypeptide(L)'
;MFAFRRKNFFVYLVLILLVCSLVLAGCRSSLPPQDEGNGNGNGNGGGDENEDKDENGDGDLSWLQGTWRSSDLDPSIEFTIGELIERVPNEFVEGMFDYYFKGEIKSPWLAGGERIITEKPDWPAKKDKINVLESINSETGEKDTSLLYVWGGHDLENSNIVQVVAPFEGKKNSFDASVVIKDKDGETLYNSFDELEVIKFTKVSSP
;
A
#
# COMPACT_ATOMS: atom_id res chain seq x y z
N MET A 1 -18.51 -27.23 10.06
CA MET A 1 -17.80 -26.89 11.30
C MET A 1 -16.73 -25.86 10.94
N PHE A 2 -17.10 -24.57 10.86
CA PHE A 2 -16.21 -23.50 10.39
C PHE A 2 -15.40 -22.95 11.56
N ALA A 3 -14.33 -23.64 11.93
CA ALA A 3 -13.28 -23.08 12.77
C ALA A 3 -12.29 -22.29 11.88
N PHE A 4 -12.77 -21.22 11.24
CA PHE A 4 -11.86 -20.22 10.69
C PHE A 4 -11.09 -19.61 11.88
N ARG A 5 -9.77 -19.58 11.75
CA ARG A 5 -8.79 -19.11 12.75
C ARG A 5 -9.16 -17.71 13.26
N ARG A 6 -9.99 -17.65 14.30
CA ARG A 6 -10.59 -16.45 14.91
C ARG A 6 -9.59 -15.43 15.44
N LYS A 7 -8.32 -15.84 15.65
CA LYS A 7 -7.27 -14.96 16.18
C LYS A 7 -6.80 -13.91 15.17
N ASN A 8 -6.67 -14.27 13.89
CA ASN A 8 -6.11 -13.34 12.91
C ASN A 8 -7.16 -12.36 12.38
N PHE A 9 -8.42 -12.78 12.28
CA PHE A 9 -9.52 -11.89 11.86
C PHE A 9 -9.72 -10.73 12.83
N PHE A 10 -9.58 -10.98 14.14
CA PHE A 10 -9.71 -9.94 15.15
C PHE A 10 -8.57 -8.91 15.05
N VAL A 11 -7.35 -9.36 14.73
CA VAL A 11 -6.19 -8.47 14.55
C VAL A 11 -6.38 -7.57 13.32
N TYR A 12 -6.82 -8.11 12.18
CA TYR A 12 -7.10 -7.30 11.00
C TYR A 12 -8.26 -6.34 11.20
N LEU A 13 -9.33 -6.77 11.90
CA LEU A 13 -10.45 -5.89 12.25
C LEU A 13 -10.00 -4.73 13.13
N VAL A 14 -9.17 -5.00 14.15
CA VAL A 14 -8.61 -3.96 15.02
C VAL A 14 -7.69 -3.02 14.24
N LEU A 15 -6.85 -3.54 13.34
CA LEU A 15 -5.99 -2.75 12.46
C LEU A 15 -6.80 -1.79 11.56
N ILE A 16 -7.85 -2.30 10.91
CA ILE A 16 -8.74 -1.49 10.08
C ILE A 16 -9.42 -0.41 10.93
N LEU A 17 -9.97 -0.78 12.10
CA LEU A 17 -10.64 0.17 12.98
C LEU A 17 -9.70 1.26 13.54
N LEU A 18 -8.43 0.92 13.78
CA LEU A 18 -7.42 1.85 14.29
C LEU A 18 -6.96 2.83 13.19
N VAL A 19 -6.83 2.36 11.95
CA VAL A 19 -6.59 3.24 10.80
C VAL A 19 -7.79 4.16 10.56
N CYS A 20 -9.02 3.62 10.62
CA CYS A 20 -10.24 4.43 10.47
C CYS A 20 -10.36 5.51 11.57
N SER A 21 -10.01 5.21 12.82
CA SER A 21 -10.07 6.20 13.90
C SER A 21 -9.01 7.29 13.76
N LEU A 22 -7.84 6.98 13.20
CA LEU A 22 -6.79 7.95 12.90
C LEU A 22 -7.23 8.94 11.79
N VAL A 23 -7.91 8.44 10.75
CA VAL A 23 -8.47 9.26 9.67
C VAL A 23 -9.62 10.14 10.18
N LEU A 24 -10.51 9.59 11.01
CA LEU A 24 -11.64 10.34 11.57
C LEU A 24 -11.22 11.39 12.62
N ALA A 25 -10.10 11.19 13.33
CA ALA A 25 -9.56 12.16 14.28
C ALA A 25 -8.86 13.36 13.60
N GLY A 26 -8.54 13.26 12.30
CA GLY A 26 -7.93 14.32 11.48
C GLY A 26 -8.92 15.33 10.91
N CYS A 27 -10.23 15.06 10.92
CA CYS A 27 -11.26 15.99 10.45
C CYS A 27 -11.70 16.97 11.56
N ARG A 28 -10.82 17.90 11.94
CA ARG A 28 -11.24 19.16 12.59
C ARG A 28 -10.94 20.33 11.66
N SER A 29 -11.75 20.47 10.61
CA SER A 29 -11.95 21.77 9.98
C SER A 29 -12.83 22.61 10.91
N SER A 30 -12.22 23.63 11.51
CA SER A 30 -12.94 24.71 12.18
C SER A 30 -13.94 25.33 11.20
N LEU A 31 -15.22 25.16 11.46
CA LEU A 31 -16.28 25.96 10.83
C LEU A 31 -16.06 27.43 11.22
N PRO A 32 -15.88 28.37 10.28
CA PRO A 32 -16.18 29.76 10.55
C PRO A 32 -17.71 29.96 10.56
N PRO A 33 -18.24 30.92 11.33
CA PRO A 33 -19.67 31.14 11.45
C PRO A 33 -20.28 31.58 10.12
N GLN A 34 -21.46 31.02 9.84
CA GLN A 34 -22.28 31.27 8.68
C GLN A 34 -22.90 32.67 8.81
N ASP A 35 -22.44 33.62 8.00
CA ASP A 35 -23.10 34.91 7.82
C ASP A 35 -24.25 34.75 6.81
N GLU A 36 -25.42 35.26 7.18
CA GLU A 36 -26.63 35.28 6.37
C GLU A 36 -26.45 36.23 5.18
N GLY A 37 -26.40 35.69 3.96
CA GLY A 37 -26.18 36.45 2.74
C GLY A 37 -27.05 35.98 1.58
N ASN A 38 -28.25 36.53 1.50
CA ASN A 38 -29.22 36.43 0.41
C ASN A 38 -28.60 36.89 -0.94
N GLY A 39 -28.67 36.07 -2.00
CA GLY A 39 -28.08 36.42 -3.30
C GLY A 39 -28.55 35.53 -4.45
N ASN A 40 -29.65 35.94 -5.08
CA ASN A 40 -30.25 35.37 -6.28
C ASN A 40 -29.34 35.61 -7.52
N GLY A 41 -29.13 34.62 -8.38
CA GLY A 41 -28.32 34.79 -9.61
C GLY A 41 -28.45 33.66 -10.62
N ASN A 42 -29.29 33.87 -11.64
CA ASN A 42 -29.46 33.06 -12.85
C ASN A 42 -28.22 33.17 -13.78
N GLY A 43 -27.82 32.10 -14.48
CA GLY A 43 -26.83 32.16 -15.56
C GLY A 43 -26.72 30.86 -16.35
N ASN A 44 -27.15 30.90 -17.63
CA ASN A 44 -27.16 29.82 -18.61
C ASN A 44 -25.77 29.50 -19.18
N GLY A 45 -25.54 28.22 -19.48
CA GLY A 45 -25.03 27.75 -20.78
C GLY A 45 -23.54 27.91 -21.10
N GLY A 46 -22.86 26.78 -21.33
CA GLY A 46 -21.57 26.76 -22.02
C GLY A 46 -20.74 25.53 -21.70
N GLY A 47 -21.25 24.33 -22.06
CA GLY A 47 -20.41 23.13 -22.14
C GLY A 47 -19.71 23.10 -23.50
N ASP A 48 -18.39 23.03 -23.48
CA ASP A 48 -17.57 22.20 -24.37
C ASP A 48 -16.10 22.41 -23.99
N GLU A 49 -15.71 21.79 -22.88
CA GLU A 49 -14.36 21.27 -22.73
C GLU A 49 -14.55 19.77 -22.53
N ASN A 50 -14.79 19.07 -23.65
CA ASN A 50 -14.46 17.66 -23.75
C ASN A 50 -12.93 17.56 -23.59
N GLU A 51 -12.46 17.68 -22.36
CA GLU A 51 -11.27 16.97 -21.95
C GLU A 51 -11.68 15.51 -21.94
N ASP A 52 -10.99 14.76 -22.80
CA ASP A 52 -11.14 13.34 -23.00
C ASP A 52 -11.39 12.64 -21.65
N LYS A 53 -12.59 12.07 -21.50
CA LYS A 53 -12.84 11.07 -20.47
C LYS A 53 -12.00 9.86 -20.81
N ASP A 54 -10.75 9.88 -20.36
CA ASP A 54 -9.99 8.67 -20.12
C ASP A 54 -10.77 7.86 -19.08
N GLU A 55 -11.58 6.91 -19.55
CA GLU A 55 -12.36 5.98 -18.73
C GLU A 55 -11.49 5.01 -17.92
N ASN A 56 -10.19 5.25 -17.80
CA ASN A 56 -9.31 4.60 -16.84
C ASN A 56 -8.33 5.66 -16.31
N GLY A 57 -8.67 6.27 -15.18
CA GLY A 57 -7.71 7.02 -14.39
C GLY A 57 -6.59 6.10 -13.92
N ASP A 58 -5.61 5.88 -14.79
CA ASP A 58 -4.33 5.28 -14.43
C ASP A 58 -3.63 6.28 -13.52
N GLY A 59 -3.76 6.07 -12.21
CA GLY A 59 -2.96 6.80 -11.24
C GLY A 59 -1.48 6.62 -11.61
N ASP A 60 -0.79 7.70 -11.97
CA ASP A 60 0.62 7.64 -12.33
C ASP A 60 1.45 7.29 -11.08
N LEU A 61 1.79 6.01 -10.95
CA LEU A 61 2.66 5.46 -9.91
C LEU A 61 4.12 5.36 -10.35
N SER A 62 4.52 5.99 -11.48
CA SER A 62 5.90 5.94 -11.98
C SER A 62 6.93 6.45 -10.97
N TRP A 63 6.55 7.43 -10.14
CA TRP A 63 7.41 7.98 -9.09
C TRP A 63 7.83 6.95 -8.03
N LEU A 64 7.08 5.85 -7.89
CA LEU A 64 7.39 4.74 -7.00
C LEU A 64 8.56 3.89 -7.48
N GLN A 65 8.79 3.84 -8.79
CA GLN A 65 9.81 2.98 -9.38
C GLN A 65 11.21 3.37 -8.91
N GLY A 66 12.03 2.37 -8.63
CA GLY A 66 13.39 2.53 -8.11
C GLY A 66 13.66 1.62 -6.91
N THR A 67 14.87 1.72 -6.38
CA THR A 67 15.32 0.90 -5.25
C THR A 67 15.14 1.64 -3.94
N TRP A 68 14.57 0.95 -2.97
CA TRP A 68 14.26 1.44 -1.62
C TRP A 68 15.00 0.59 -0.61
N ARG A 69 15.65 1.22 0.37
CA ARG A 69 16.43 0.54 1.40
C ARG A 69 16.03 1.03 2.78
N SER A 70 15.88 0.10 3.73
CA SER A 70 15.67 0.44 5.14
C SER A 70 16.95 1.09 5.71
N SER A 71 16.83 2.28 6.30
CA SER A 71 17.97 2.98 6.90
C SER A 71 18.24 2.57 8.35
N ASP A 72 17.19 2.16 9.06
CA ASP A 72 17.21 2.04 10.52
C ASP A 72 17.00 0.58 11.00
N LEU A 73 17.08 -0.38 10.07
CA LEU A 73 17.00 -1.82 10.34
C LEU A 73 18.33 -2.49 9.93
N ASP A 74 18.91 -3.28 10.83
CA ASP A 74 20.15 -4.04 10.61
C ASP A 74 19.93 -5.54 10.87
N PRO A 75 20.16 -6.43 9.89
CA PRO A 75 20.54 -6.11 8.51
C PRO A 75 19.45 -5.37 7.71
N SER A 76 19.86 -4.60 6.71
CA SER A 76 18.90 -3.83 5.91
C SER A 76 18.07 -4.71 4.97
N ILE A 77 16.81 -4.34 4.76
CA ILE A 77 15.97 -4.82 3.67
C ILE A 77 16.07 -3.82 2.51
N GLU A 78 16.26 -4.33 1.30
CA GLU A 78 16.22 -3.55 0.08
C GLU A 78 15.19 -4.14 -0.88
N PHE A 79 14.45 -3.30 -1.60
CA PHE A 79 13.61 -3.77 -2.68
C PHE A 79 13.57 -2.77 -3.83
N THR A 80 13.45 -3.30 -5.05
CA THR A 80 13.33 -2.51 -6.28
C THR A 80 11.92 -2.67 -6.81
N ILE A 81 11.25 -1.55 -7.05
CA ILE A 81 9.96 -1.52 -7.74
C ILE A 81 10.23 -1.14 -9.19
N GLY A 82 9.88 -2.05 -10.11
CA GLY A 82 10.09 -1.89 -11.54
C GLY A 82 8.79 -1.59 -12.28
N GLU A 83 8.68 -2.14 -13.48
CA GLU A 83 7.51 -1.96 -14.36
C GLU A 83 6.21 -2.45 -13.72
N LEU A 84 5.11 -1.73 -13.96
CA LEU A 84 3.77 -2.21 -13.65
C LEU A 84 3.49 -3.47 -14.48
N ILE A 85 3.03 -4.52 -13.82
CA ILE A 85 2.55 -5.76 -14.45
C ILE A 85 1.10 -5.53 -14.89
N GLU A 86 0.24 -5.23 -13.92
CA GLU A 86 -1.17 -4.98 -14.16
C GLU A 86 -1.83 -4.24 -13.00
N ARG A 87 -2.94 -3.57 -13.31
CA ARG A 87 -3.89 -2.99 -12.37
C ARG A 87 -5.16 -3.84 -12.40
N VAL A 88 -5.60 -4.32 -11.26
CA VAL A 88 -6.84 -5.12 -11.15
C VAL A 88 -7.76 -4.54 -10.08
N PRO A 89 -9.09 -4.58 -10.29
CA PRO A 89 -10.04 -4.30 -9.22
C PRO A 89 -9.77 -5.23 -8.03
N ASN A 90 -9.81 -4.68 -6.81
CA ASN A 90 -9.67 -5.47 -5.61
C ASN A 90 -10.87 -6.41 -5.46
N GLU A 91 -10.62 -7.68 -5.19
CA GLU A 91 -11.69 -8.69 -5.12
C GLU A 91 -12.65 -8.50 -3.93
N PHE A 92 -12.25 -7.73 -2.91
CA PHE A 92 -12.98 -7.63 -1.65
C PHE A 92 -13.66 -6.28 -1.43
N VAL A 93 -13.13 -5.22 -2.02
CA VAL A 93 -13.58 -3.85 -1.75
C VAL A 93 -13.79 -3.13 -3.07
N GLU A 94 -15.05 -2.81 -3.35
CA GLU A 94 -15.43 -1.98 -4.49
C GLU A 94 -14.77 -0.59 -4.39
N GLY A 95 -14.27 -0.08 -5.50
CA GLY A 95 -13.53 1.19 -5.55
C GLY A 95 -12.06 1.09 -5.13
N MET A 96 -11.56 -0.11 -4.79
CA MET A 96 -10.12 -0.35 -4.59
C MET A 96 -9.48 -1.06 -5.77
N PHE A 97 -8.21 -0.76 -6.02
CA PHE A 97 -7.40 -1.36 -7.07
C PHE A 97 -6.06 -1.84 -6.53
N ASP A 98 -5.63 -3.01 -6.98
CA ASP A 98 -4.30 -3.54 -6.76
C ASP A 98 -3.43 -3.30 -8.00
N TYR A 99 -2.32 -2.58 -7.82
CA TYR A 99 -1.30 -2.36 -8.83
C TYR A 99 -0.13 -3.29 -8.52
N TYR A 100 0.11 -4.30 -9.36
CA TYR A 100 1.20 -5.26 -9.19
C TYR A 100 2.42 -4.85 -10.00
N PHE A 101 3.60 -4.97 -9.41
CA PHE A 101 4.85 -4.54 -10.04
C PHE A 101 5.84 -5.69 -10.17
N LYS A 102 6.63 -5.65 -11.24
CA LYS A 102 7.89 -6.38 -11.30
C LYS A 102 8.85 -5.78 -10.28
N GLY A 103 9.83 -6.56 -9.86
CA GLY A 103 10.82 -6.04 -8.94
C GLY A 103 11.72 -7.08 -8.32
N GLU A 104 12.41 -6.66 -7.29
CA GLU A 104 13.37 -7.49 -6.56
C GLU A 104 13.27 -7.17 -5.07
N ILE A 105 13.44 -8.17 -4.22
CA ILE A 105 13.50 -8.03 -2.76
C ILE A 105 14.80 -8.68 -2.29
N LYS A 106 15.70 -7.89 -1.70
CA LYS A 106 16.96 -8.34 -1.12
C LYS A 106 16.90 -8.26 0.38
N SER A 107 17.22 -9.37 1.02
CA SER A 107 17.19 -9.49 2.46
C SER A 107 17.97 -10.74 2.88
N PRO A 108 18.88 -10.65 3.86
CA PRO A 108 19.62 -11.83 4.34
C PRO A 108 18.73 -12.82 5.10
N TRP A 109 17.50 -12.44 5.44
CA TRP A 109 16.55 -13.38 6.02
C TRP A 109 15.97 -14.33 4.98
N LEU A 110 15.93 -13.94 3.70
CA LEU A 110 15.39 -14.78 2.63
C LEU A 110 16.38 -15.90 2.27
N ALA A 111 15.87 -17.08 1.94
CA ALA A 111 16.70 -18.14 1.39
C ALA A 111 17.33 -17.66 0.06
N GLY A 112 18.65 -17.71 -0.03
CA GLY A 112 19.40 -17.18 -1.17
C GLY A 112 19.65 -15.66 -1.12
N GLY A 113 19.10 -14.94 -0.15
CA GLY A 113 19.33 -13.50 0.05
C GLY A 113 18.51 -12.58 -0.85
N GLU A 114 17.81 -13.10 -1.87
CA GLU A 114 17.08 -12.32 -2.86
C GLU A 114 15.84 -13.05 -3.41
N ARG A 115 14.86 -12.27 -3.88
CA ARG A 115 13.67 -12.73 -4.62
C ARG A 115 13.38 -11.80 -5.77
N ILE A 116 13.08 -12.39 -6.93
CA ILE A 116 12.74 -11.66 -8.16
C ILE A 116 11.24 -11.84 -8.42
N ILE A 117 10.54 -10.73 -8.60
CA ILE A 117 9.11 -10.68 -8.93
C ILE A 117 8.97 -10.34 -10.41
N THR A 118 8.41 -11.25 -11.19
CA THR A 118 8.23 -11.07 -12.64
C THR A 118 6.77 -11.13 -13.09
N GLU A 119 5.89 -11.67 -12.25
CA GLU A 119 4.49 -11.92 -12.56
C GLU A 119 3.59 -11.62 -11.37
N LYS A 120 2.31 -11.33 -11.64
CA LYS A 120 1.31 -11.24 -10.59
C LYS A 120 1.04 -12.64 -10.04
N PRO A 121 0.94 -12.83 -8.72
CA PRO A 121 0.55 -14.12 -8.16
C PRO A 121 -0.88 -14.52 -8.54
N ASP A 122 -1.09 -15.82 -8.75
CA ASP A 122 -2.43 -16.39 -8.86
C ASP A 122 -3.18 -16.25 -7.54
N TRP A 123 -4.43 -15.82 -7.61
CA TRP A 123 -5.30 -15.81 -6.45
C TRP A 123 -5.80 -17.24 -6.14
N PRO A 124 -5.95 -17.68 -4.87
CA PRO A 124 -5.68 -16.99 -3.60
C PRO A 124 -4.33 -17.36 -2.96
N ALA A 125 -3.23 -17.36 -3.74
CA ALA A 125 -1.94 -17.78 -3.23
C ALA A 125 -1.26 -16.64 -2.44
N LYS A 126 -0.81 -16.95 -1.21
CA LYS A 126 0.21 -16.14 -0.54
C LYS A 126 1.54 -16.45 -1.22
N LYS A 127 1.85 -15.66 -2.24
CA LYS A 127 3.10 -15.72 -3.00
C LYS A 127 3.84 -14.40 -2.82
N ASP A 128 5.09 -14.41 -3.24
CA ASP A 128 5.92 -13.22 -3.28
C ASP A 128 5.31 -12.18 -4.23
N LYS A 129 5.33 -10.91 -3.80
CA LYS A 129 4.72 -9.82 -4.56
C LYS A 129 5.22 -8.46 -4.11
N ILE A 130 5.11 -7.51 -5.03
CA ILE A 130 5.15 -6.08 -4.76
C ILE A 130 3.86 -5.50 -5.33
N ASN A 131 3.01 -4.95 -4.48
CA ASN A 131 1.77 -4.32 -4.93
C ASN A 131 1.41 -3.07 -4.14
N VAL A 132 0.74 -2.14 -4.79
CA VAL A 132 0.08 -1.00 -4.15
C VAL A 132 -1.41 -1.25 -4.16
N LEU A 133 -2.05 -1.17 -2.99
CA LEU A 133 -3.50 -1.09 -2.88
C LEU A 133 -3.87 0.39 -2.85
N GLU A 134 -4.74 0.82 -3.75
CA GLU A 134 -5.22 2.19 -3.83
C GLU A 134 -6.74 2.22 -3.69
N SER A 135 -7.24 3.11 -2.83
CA SER A 135 -8.66 3.41 -2.71
C SER A 135 -8.98 4.68 -3.48
N ILE A 136 -9.96 4.62 -4.37
CA ILE A 136 -10.48 5.77 -5.10
C ILE A 136 -11.91 6.02 -4.62
N ASN A 137 -12.20 7.24 -4.21
CA ASN A 137 -13.53 7.67 -3.85
C ASN A 137 -14.44 7.59 -5.08
N SER A 138 -15.50 6.80 -5.00
CA SER A 138 -16.40 6.56 -6.14
C SER A 138 -17.27 7.76 -6.51
N GLU A 139 -17.46 8.73 -5.60
CA GLU A 139 -18.26 9.93 -5.82
C GLU A 139 -17.41 11.08 -6.38
N THR A 140 -16.18 11.25 -5.89
CA THR A 140 -15.31 12.36 -6.28
C THR A 140 -14.23 11.97 -7.30
N GLY A 141 -13.94 10.68 -7.45
CA GLY A 141 -12.79 10.19 -8.21
C GLY A 141 -11.44 10.48 -7.55
N GLU A 142 -11.42 11.05 -6.35
CA GLU A 142 -10.20 11.39 -5.63
C GLU A 142 -9.58 10.17 -4.95
N LYS A 143 -8.26 10.18 -4.82
CA LYS A 143 -7.50 9.14 -4.12
C LYS A 143 -7.62 9.30 -2.60
N ASP A 144 -8.12 8.27 -1.93
CA ASP A 144 -8.35 8.26 -0.48
C ASP A 144 -7.17 7.67 0.31
N THR A 145 -6.55 6.60 -0.19
CA THR A 145 -5.46 5.90 0.53
C THR A 145 -4.61 5.09 -0.43
N SER A 146 -3.30 5.00 -0.15
CA SER A 146 -2.42 4.00 -0.77
C SER A 146 -1.57 3.25 0.22
N LEU A 147 -1.57 1.92 0.10
CA LEU A 147 -0.73 1.02 0.90
C LEU A 147 0.19 0.22 -0.01
N LEU A 148 1.50 0.34 0.20
CA LEU A 148 2.50 -0.50 -0.42
C LEU A 148 2.64 -1.80 0.37
N TYR A 149 2.66 -2.93 -0.33
CA TYR A 149 2.94 -4.26 0.19
C TYR A 149 4.14 -4.86 -0.56
N VAL A 150 5.15 -5.29 0.20
CA VAL A 150 6.31 -6.02 -0.34
C VAL A 150 6.47 -7.31 0.45
N TRP A 151 6.20 -8.44 -0.18
CA TRP A 151 6.24 -9.78 0.43
C TRP A 151 7.25 -10.66 -0.30
N GLY A 152 8.18 -11.24 0.45
CA GLY A 152 9.18 -12.19 -0.06
C GLY A 152 9.30 -13.44 0.81
N GLY A 153 9.59 -14.59 0.19
CA GLY A 153 9.80 -15.88 0.84
C GLY A 153 8.54 -16.71 1.11
N HIS A 154 7.34 -16.29 0.69
CA HIS A 154 6.09 -17.05 0.91
C HIS A 154 5.96 -18.29 0.02
N ASP A 155 6.58 -18.28 -1.16
CA ASP A 155 6.54 -19.38 -2.13
C ASP A 155 7.83 -20.22 -2.14
N LEU A 156 8.73 -19.97 -1.19
CA LEU A 156 9.97 -20.71 -1.04
C LEU A 156 9.89 -21.73 0.10
N GLU A 157 10.23 -22.98 -0.22
CA GLU A 157 10.47 -23.98 0.83
C GLU A 157 11.70 -23.58 1.66
N ASN A 158 11.57 -23.66 2.99
CA ASN A 158 12.63 -23.38 3.95
C ASN A 158 13.20 -21.95 3.92
N SER A 159 12.47 -20.98 3.40
CA SER A 159 12.81 -19.56 3.53
C SER A 159 12.09 -18.93 4.71
N ASN A 160 12.72 -17.94 5.34
CA ASN A 160 11.98 -16.98 6.15
C ASN A 160 11.12 -16.10 5.24
N ILE A 161 10.15 -15.42 5.84
CA ILE A 161 9.24 -14.51 5.19
C ILE A 161 9.58 -13.08 5.60
N VAL A 162 9.66 -12.19 4.62
CA VAL A 162 9.80 -10.74 4.81
C VAL A 162 8.51 -10.07 4.35
N GLN A 163 7.94 -9.21 5.19
CA GLN A 163 6.76 -8.42 4.86
C GLN A 163 7.02 -6.96 5.21
N VAL A 164 6.92 -6.08 4.22
CA VAL A 164 6.92 -4.63 4.41
C VAL A 164 5.55 -4.09 4.03
N VAL A 165 4.98 -3.25 4.90
CA VAL A 165 3.72 -2.55 4.66
C VAL A 165 3.93 -1.07 4.96
N ALA A 166 3.59 -0.19 4.02
CA ALA A 166 3.79 1.24 4.21
C ALA A 166 2.57 2.05 3.74
N PRO A 167 2.08 3.03 4.53
CA PRO A 167 1.28 4.11 3.98
C PRO A 167 2.12 4.89 2.97
N PHE A 168 1.56 5.08 1.79
CA PHE A 168 2.32 5.48 0.62
C PHE A 168 1.66 6.68 -0.07
N GLU A 169 1.60 7.79 0.67
CA GLU A 169 1.06 9.07 0.20
C GLU A 169 2.16 10.13 0.10
N GLY A 170 2.35 10.72 -1.08
CA GLY A 170 3.04 12.00 -1.27
C GLY A 170 4.55 12.07 -0.99
N LYS A 171 5.19 11.02 -0.43
CA LYS A 171 6.62 11.05 -0.09
C LYS A 171 7.49 10.42 -1.18
N LYS A 172 8.07 11.24 -2.06
CA LYS A 172 8.80 10.80 -3.26
C LYS A 172 10.12 10.06 -3.00
N ASN A 173 10.78 10.29 -1.86
CA ASN A 173 12.16 9.81 -1.62
C ASN A 173 12.34 9.03 -0.31
N SER A 174 11.32 9.00 0.55
CA SER A 174 11.39 8.21 1.79
C SER A 174 9.99 7.92 2.31
N PHE A 175 9.79 6.75 2.88
CA PHE A 175 8.54 6.45 3.58
C PHE A 175 8.83 5.67 4.85
N ASP A 176 7.80 5.61 5.66
CA ASP A 176 7.79 4.97 6.95
C ASP A 176 7.00 3.67 6.78
N ALA A 177 7.55 2.56 7.25
CA ALA A 177 6.98 1.25 7.02
C ALA A 177 6.97 0.39 8.27
N SER A 178 6.01 -0.50 8.32
CA SER A 178 6.01 -1.60 9.26
C SER A 178 6.65 -2.82 8.62
N VAL A 179 7.51 -3.50 9.38
CA VAL A 179 8.26 -4.66 8.91
C VAL A 179 7.96 -5.85 9.81
N VAL A 180 7.65 -6.98 9.19
CA VAL A 180 7.48 -8.26 9.87
C VAL A 180 8.38 -9.29 9.22
N ILE A 181 9.16 -9.99 10.03
CA ILE A 181 10.00 -11.12 9.61
C ILE A 181 9.51 -12.34 10.36
N LYS A 182 9.25 -13.42 9.62
CA LYS A 182 8.86 -14.72 10.19
C LYS A 182 9.80 -15.79 9.73
N ASP A 183 10.02 -16.80 10.56
CA ASP A 183 10.75 -17.97 10.12
C ASP A 183 9.95 -18.81 9.10
N LYS A 184 10.60 -19.86 8.59
CA LYS A 184 9.99 -20.83 7.66
C LYS A 184 8.75 -21.54 8.20
N ASP A 185 8.58 -21.61 9.52
CA ASP A 185 7.46 -22.26 10.18
C ASP A 185 6.33 -21.25 10.49
N GLY A 186 6.57 -19.96 10.21
CA GLY A 186 5.63 -18.86 10.36
C GLY A 186 5.68 -18.17 11.74
N GLU A 187 6.65 -18.52 12.58
CA GLU A 187 6.88 -17.86 13.87
C GLU A 187 7.52 -16.49 13.65
N THR A 188 7.06 -15.50 14.40
CA THR A 188 7.58 -14.12 14.28
C THR A 188 8.98 -14.03 14.86
N LEU A 189 9.94 -13.63 14.03
CA LEU A 189 11.32 -13.32 14.43
C LEU A 189 11.50 -11.84 14.76
N TYR A 190 10.79 -10.98 14.02
CA TYR A 190 10.79 -9.53 14.21
C TYR A 190 9.44 -8.95 13.80
N ASN A 191 8.95 -7.98 14.57
CA ASN A 191 7.72 -7.28 14.26
C ASN A 191 7.79 -5.84 14.77
N SER A 192 7.97 -4.89 13.86
CA SER A 192 8.09 -3.48 14.24
C SER A 192 6.81 -2.94 14.88
N PHE A 193 5.63 -3.55 14.65
CA PHE A 193 4.40 -3.16 15.34
C PHE A 193 4.44 -3.43 16.84
N ASP A 194 4.94 -4.60 17.24
CA ASP A 194 4.97 -5.00 18.65
C ASP A 194 5.97 -4.13 19.43
N GLU A 195 7.01 -3.66 18.74
CA GLU A 195 8.04 -2.78 19.26
C GLU A 195 7.64 -1.29 19.18
N LEU A 196 6.48 -0.98 18.59
CA LEU A 196 6.03 0.39 18.29
C LEU A 196 7.07 1.18 17.46
N GLU A 197 7.83 0.45 16.65
CA GLU A 197 8.86 0.97 15.77
C GLU A 197 8.34 1.12 14.35
N VAL A 198 8.85 2.14 13.69
CA VAL A 198 8.56 2.44 12.30
C VAL A 198 9.89 2.46 11.56
N ILE A 199 10.01 1.60 10.56
CA ILE A 199 11.24 1.46 9.79
C ILE A 199 11.21 2.43 8.64
N LYS A 200 12.18 3.33 8.61
CA LYS A 200 12.33 4.28 7.51
C LYS A 200 12.98 3.59 6.31
N PHE A 201 12.37 3.78 5.15
CA PHE A 201 12.93 3.41 3.86
C PHE A 201 13.28 4.67 3.08
N THR A 202 14.41 4.64 2.39
CA THR A 202 14.88 5.74 1.53
C THR A 202 15.16 5.21 0.14
N LYS A 203 14.85 6.04 -0.86
CA LYS A 203 15.14 5.74 -2.26
C LYS A 203 16.64 5.89 -2.49
N VAL A 204 17.32 4.83 -2.93
CA VAL A 204 18.78 4.79 -3.14
C VAL A 204 19.17 4.86 -4.61
N SER A 205 18.23 4.65 -5.52
CA SER A 205 18.42 4.85 -6.96
C SER A 205 17.12 5.32 -7.61
N SER A 206 17.27 6.22 -8.59
CA SER A 206 16.23 6.53 -9.58
C SER A 206 16.72 5.98 -10.92
N PRO A 207 15.84 5.31 -11.71
CA PRO A 207 16.19 4.92 -13.08
C PRO A 207 16.59 6.13 -13.94
#